data_AF-A0A293NK17-F1
#
_entry.id   AF-A0A293NK17-F1
#
_cell.length_a   1.000
_cell.length_b   1.000
_cell.length_c   1.000
_cell.angle_alpha   90.00
_cell.angle_beta   90.00
_cell.angle_gamma   90.00
#
_symmetry.space_group_name_H-M   'P 1'
#
loop_
_entity.id
_entity.type
_entity.pdbx_description
1 polymer ?
#
loop_
_entity_poly.entity_id
_entity_poly.type
_entity_poly.pdbx_seq_one_letter_code
_entity_poly.pdbx_strand_id
1 'polypeptide(L)' 'MEKASWKKWDADPLSGDILNGYIYGRGALDDKGAAMSTLEAVELLLSNGFKPKRSIYLAFGHDEEVGGSRGAQ' A
#
# COMPACT_ATOMS: atom_id res chain seq x y z
N MET A 1 17.28 -3.70 -14.33
CA MET A 1 17.41 -2.24 -14.09
C MET A 1 17.23 -1.84 -12.62
N GLU A 2 17.16 -2.75 -11.64
CA GLU A 2 16.66 -2.38 -10.31
C GLU A 2 17.74 -2.19 -9.23
N LYS A 3 18.75 -3.06 -9.12
CA LYS A 3 19.76 -2.97 -8.04
C LYS A 3 20.73 -1.79 -8.16
N ALA A 4 20.93 -1.25 -9.36
CA ALA A 4 21.88 -0.15 -9.58
C ALA A 4 21.42 1.15 -8.90
N SER A 5 20.11 1.36 -8.76
CA SER A 5 19.57 2.54 -8.09
C SER A 5 19.53 2.40 -6.57
N TRP A 6 19.72 1.21 -6.00
CA TRP A 6 19.62 0.98 -4.55
C TRP A 6 20.63 1.80 -3.77
N LYS A 7 21.81 2.07 -4.37
CA LYS A 7 22.83 2.95 -3.79
C LYS A 7 22.42 4.42 -3.68
N LYS A 8 21.31 4.82 -4.31
CA LYS A 8 20.76 6.20 -4.25
C LYS A 8 19.72 6.38 -3.16
N TRP A 9 19.33 5.29 -2.48
CA TRP A 9 18.38 5.36 -1.39
C TRP A 9 19.10 5.59 -0.06
N ASP A 10 18.46 6.37 0.82
CA ASP A 10 18.95 6.60 2.17
C ASP A 10 18.73 5.39 3.11
N ALA A 11 17.88 4.44 2.70
CA ALA A 11 17.58 3.17 3.36
C ALA A 11 17.44 2.05 2.32
N ASP A 12 17.42 0.78 2.75
CA ASP A 12 17.09 -0.31 1.82
C ASP A 12 15.66 -0.09 1.26
N PRO A 13 15.47 -0.02 -0.08
CA PRO A 13 14.18 0.29 -0.68
C PRO A 13 13.07 -0.72 -0.36
N LEU A 14 13.37 -1.89 0.20
CA LEU A 14 12.36 -2.89 0.56
C LEU A 14 12.28 -3.14 2.08
N SER A 15 12.95 -2.34 2.90
CA SER A 15 12.97 -2.47 4.37
C SER A 15 11.66 -2.07 5.04
N GLY A 16 11.08 -0.93 4.64
CA GLY A 16 10.02 -0.27 5.40
C GLY A 16 10.52 0.45 6.65
N ASP A 17 11.82 0.78 6.72
CA ASP A 17 12.43 1.46 7.86
C ASP A 17 11.83 2.84 8.11
N ILE A 18 11.76 3.26 9.39
CA ILE A 18 11.34 4.60 9.77
C ILE A 18 12.57 5.47 10.06
N LEU A 19 12.73 6.55 9.29
CA LEU A 19 13.80 7.53 9.47
C LEU A 19 13.20 8.93 9.54
N ASN A 20 13.55 9.69 10.59
CA ASN A 20 13.07 11.05 10.81
C ASN A 20 11.53 11.22 10.74
N GLY A 21 10.79 10.18 11.15
CA GLY A 21 9.32 10.17 11.13
C GLY A 21 8.69 9.77 9.80
N TYR A 22 9.48 9.37 8.80
CA TYR A 22 8.99 8.90 7.50
C TYR A 22 9.32 7.42 7.28
N ILE A 23 8.42 6.69 6.63
CA ILE A 23 8.66 5.31 6.20
C ILE A 23 9.39 5.34 4.86
N TYR A 24 10.53 4.65 4.79
CA TYR A 24 11.33 4.50 3.58
C TYR A 24 11.07 3.11 2.97
N GLY A 25 10.52 3.11 1.76
CA GLY A 25 10.36 1.88 0.98
C GLY A 25 9.64 2.13 -0.35
N ARG A 26 10.04 1.41 -1.41
CA ARG A 26 9.28 1.27 -2.64
C ARG A 26 7.94 0.62 -2.29
N GLY A 27 6.84 1.26 -2.70
CA GLY A 27 5.52 0.85 -2.26
C GLY A 27 4.96 1.69 -1.12
N ALA A 28 5.77 2.41 -0.34
CA ALA A 28 5.30 3.06 0.89
C ALA A 28 4.24 4.13 0.62
N LEU A 29 4.51 5.02 -0.34
CA LEU A 29 3.54 6.02 -0.80
C LEU A 29 2.63 5.47 -1.91
N ASP A 30 3.23 4.86 -2.92
CA ASP A 30 2.56 4.31 -4.09
C ASP A 30 2.76 2.79 -4.12
N ASP A 31 1.79 1.98 -3.67
CA ASP A 31 0.47 2.36 -3.11
C ASP A 31 0.12 1.61 -1.81
N LYS A 32 1.10 0.93 -1.21
CA LYS A 32 0.88 0.06 -0.05
C LYS A 32 0.40 0.84 1.18
N GLY A 33 0.84 2.07 1.38
CA GLY A 33 0.37 2.91 2.49
C GLY A 33 -1.13 3.19 2.43
N ALA A 34 -1.66 3.53 1.25
CA ALA A 34 -3.09 3.75 1.06
C ALA A 34 -3.90 2.45 1.17
N ALA A 35 -3.39 1.36 0.57
CA ALA A 35 -4.00 0.04 0.69
C ALA A 35 -4.12 -0.41 2.16
N MET A 36 -3.04 -0.30 2.95
CA MET A 36 -3.04 -0.62 4.37
C MET A 36 -3.99 0.29 5.16
N SER A 37 -3.97 1.61 4.91
CA SER A 37 -4.87 2.55 5.59
C SER A 37 -6.35 2.21 5.38
N THR A 38 -6.70 1.73 4.18
CA THR A 38 -8.06 1.27 3.87
C THR A 38 -8.43 0.03 4.68
N LEU A 39 -7.54 -0.95 4.75
CA LEU A 39 -7.75 -2.17 5.53
C LEU A 39 -7.90 -1.86 7.03
N GLU A 40 -6.99 -1.07 7.60
CA GLU A 40 -7.03 -0.65 9.00
C GLU A 40 -8.32 0.10 9.36
N ALA A 41 -8.79 1.00 8.49
CA ALA A 41 -10.04 1.71 8.70
C ALA A 41 -11.25 0.76 8.74
N VAL A 42 -11.28 -0.24 7.86
CA VAL A 42 -12.34 -1.26 7.84
C VAL A 42 -12.28 -2.13 9.10
N GLU A 43 -11.10 -2.59 9.50
CA GLU A 43 -10.92 -3.37 10.72
C GLU A 43 -11.35 -2.58 11.97
N LEU A 44 -10.96 -1.31 12.06
CA LEU A 44 -11.38 -0.43 13.16
C LEU A 44 -12.90 -0.29 13.23
N LEU A 45 -13.56 -0.05 12.10
CA LEU A 45 -15.03 0.05 12.03
C LEU A 45 -15.70 -1.25 12.48
N LEU A 46 -15.24 -2.39 11.98
CA LEU A 46 -15.77 -3.70 12.34
C LEU A 46 -15.58 -4.00 13.83
N SER A 47 -14.40 -3.70 14.38
CA SER A 47 -14.10 -3.90 15.81
C SER A 47 -15.01 -3.04 16.72
N ASN A 48 -15.43 -1.87 16.25
CA ASN A 48 -16.37 -0.98 16.93
C ASN A 48 -17.84 -1.33 16.69
N GLY A 49 -18.13 -2.46 16.03
CA GLY A 49 -19.49 -2.95 15.79
C GLY A 49 -20.25 -2.19 14.70
N PHE A 50 -19.56 -1.43 13.85
CA PHE A 50 -20.19 -0.74 12.72
C PHE A 50 -20.83 -1.75 11.76
N LYS A 51 -22.11 -1.52 11.43
CA LYS A 51 -22.85 -2.33 10.47
C LYS A 51 -23.19 -1.49 9.25
N PRO A 52 -22.51 -1.67 8.11
CA PRO A 52 -22.81 -0.90 6.92
C PRO A 52 -24.20 -1.25 6.40
N LYS A 53 -24.93 -0.25 5.90
CA LYS A 53 -26.28 -0.43 5.33
C LYS A 53 -26.27 -1.29 4.05
N ARG A 54 -25.13 -1.39 3.38
CA ARG A 54 -24.91 -2.14 2.15
C ARG A 54 -23.59 -2.89 2.24
N SER A 55 -23.43 -3.91 1.41
CA SER A 55 -22.15 -4.61 1.26
C SER A 55 -21.08 -3.65 0.74
N ILE A 56 -19.87 -3.78 1.28
CA ILE A 56 -18.68 -3.09 0.83
C ILE A 56 -17.76 -4.16 0.23
N TYR A 57 -17.28 -3.94 -0.98
CA TYR A 57 -16.28 -4.79 -1.63
C TYR A 57 -14.98 -4.00 -1.72
N LEU A 58 -13.88 -4.60 -1.26
CA LEU A 58 -12.54 -4.08 -1.45
C LEU A 58 -11.90 -4.87 -2.60
N ALA A 59 -11.45 -4.17 -3.65
CA ALA A 59 -10.83 -4.78 -4.82
C ALA A 59 -9.45 -4.16 -5.03
N PHE A 60 -8.41 -4.99 -5.00
CA PHE A 60 -7.02 -4.58 -5.17
C PHE A 60 -6.42 -5.33 -6.36
N GLY A 61 -5.70 -4.59 -7.21
CA GLY A 61 -4.96 -5.12 -8.36
C GLY A 61 -3.45 -5.05 -8.14
N HIS A 62 -2.69 -5.67 -9.03
CA HIS A 62 -1.22 -5.72 -8.95
C HIS A 62 -0.50 -5.20 -10.20
N ASP A 63 -1.23 -4.83 -11.25
CA ASP A 63 -0.70 -4.55 -12.59
C ASP A 63 -0.81 -3.07 -12.98
N GLU A 64 -1.25 -2.20 -12.05
CA GLU A 64 -1.47 -0.76 -12.28
C GLU A 64 -0.22 -0.07 -12.82
N GLU A 65 0.94 -0.35 -12.22
CA GLU A 65 2.27 0.18 -12.57
C GLU A 65 2.72 -0.11 -14.02
N VAL A 66 2.05 -1.07 -14.69
CA VAL A 66 2.32 -1.44 -16.09
C VAL A 66 1.06 -1.35 -16.97
N GLY A 67 0.03 -0.62 -16.52
CA GLY A 67 -1.15 -0.28 -17.31
C GLY A 67 -2.40 -1.13 -17.06
N GLY A 68 -2.38 -2.07 -16.12
CA GLY A 68 -3.57 -2.70 -15.57
C GLY A 68 -4.21 -3.83 -16.39
N SER A 69 -3.68 -4.16 -17.57
CA SER A 69 -4.29 -5.14 -18.51
C SER A 69 -4.50 -6.55 -17.93
N ARG A 70 -3.72 -6.92 -16.92
CA ARG A 70 -3.84 -8.21 -16.20
C ARG A 70 -4.41 -8.05 -14.78
N GLY A 71 -4.86 -6.85 -14.44
CA GLY A 71 -5.41 -6.52 -13.13
C GLY A 71 -6.84 -6.01 -13.26
N ALA A 72 -7.08 -4.80 -12.78
CA ALA A 72 -8.40 -4.17 -12.75
C ALA A 72 -8.58 -3.24 -13.96
N GLN A 73 -8.63 -3.81 -15.18
CA GLN A 73 -9.01 -3.08 -16.40
C GLN A 73 -10.53 -3.00 -16.57
#